data_AF-A0A956B4V4-F1
#
_entry.id   AF-A0A956B4V4-F1
#
_cell.length_a   1.000
_cell.length_b   1.000
_cell.length_c   1.000
_cell.angle_alpha   90.00
_cell.angle_beta   90.00
_cell.angle_gamma   90.00
#
_symmetry.space_group_name_H-M   'P 1'
#
loop_
_entity.id
_entity.type
_entity.pdbx_description
1 polymer ?
#
loop_
_entity_poly.entity_id
_entity_poly.type
_entity_poly.pdbx_seq_one_letter_code
_entity_poly.pdbx_strand_id
1 'polypeptide(L)'
;MARALLVAAGLLALLAPRHASAQTPYIIGHSVGTWAPISGGVAHPPVAYGVFPALDEGAVELPLPFPFSWYGEPQTTAWAYTNGFLGFLPPNTVGILRPPRTVPSPANPMHAFIGALWLDLNGGATAAIRTE
;
A
#
# COMPACT_ATOMS: atom_id res chain seq x y z
N MET A 1 0.26 -19.84 -60.99
CA MET A 1 -0.34 -20.69 -59.94
C MET A 1 0.42 -20.45 -58.63
N ALA A 2 -0.33 -20.36 -57.53
CA ALA A 2 -0.02 -20.22 -56.09
C ALA A 2 1.46 -20.33 -55.61
N ARG A 3 2.02 -19.42 -54.79
CA ARG A 3 1.74 -18.95 -53.40
C ARG A 3 2.29 -19.88 -52.28
N ALA A 4 2.81 -19.20 -51.24
CA ALA A 4 3.18 -19.63 -49.87
C ALA A 4 4.63 -20.14 -49.70
N LEU A 5 5.43 -19.78 -48.68
CA LEU A 5 5.20 -19.17 -47.37
C LEU A 5 6.38 -18.22 -47.03
N LEU A 6 6.10 -16.98 -46.59
CA LEU A 6 6.99 -16.26 -45.67
C LEU A 6 6.24 -15.06 -45.06
N VAL A 7 5.34 -15.34 -44.12
CA VAL A 7 4.78 -14.29 -43.24
C VAL A 7 4.57 -14.88 -41.85
N ALA A 8 5.59 -14.83 -41.01
CA ALA A 8 5.46 -15.05 -39.57
C ALA A 8 6.62 -14.38 -38.81
N ALA A 9 6.88 -13.11 -39.09
CA ALA A 9 7.89 -12.33 -38.34
C ALA A 9 7.36 -10.93 -37.93
N GLY A 10 6.03 -10.75 -37.87
CA GLY A 10 5.43 -9.43 -37.74
C GLY A 10 4.54 -9.18 -36.51
N LEU A 11 4.40 -10.13 -35.59
CA LEU A 11 3.41 -9.99 -34.50
C LEU A 11 3.96 -10.39 -33.13
N LEU A 12 5.09 -9.81 -32.72
CA LEU A 12 5.59 -9.93 -31.35
C LEU A 12 6.08 -8.60 -30.77
N ALA A 13 5.36 -7.50 -31.04
CA ALA A 13 5.74 -6.16 -30.56
C ALA A 13 4.57 -5.33 -29.98
N LEU A 14 3.46 -5.96 -29.58
CA LEU A 14 2.27 -5.23 -29.10
C LEU A 14 1.83 -5.55 -27.66
N LEU A 15 2.66 -6.25 -26.87
CA LEU A 15 2.40 -6.51 -25.45
C LEU A 15 3.37 -5.76 -24.52
N ALA A 16 3.79 -4.56 -24.90
CA ALA A 16 4.34 -3.65 -23.90
C ALA A 16 3.20 -3.26 -22.94
N PRO A 17 3.30 -3.52 -21.63
CA PRO A 17 2.28 -3.07 -20.69
C PRO A 17 2.21 -1.55 -20.74
N ARG A 18 1.13 -1.02 -21.35
CA ARG A 18 0.79 0.40 -21.30
C ARG A 18 0.14 0.72 -19.95
N HIS A 19 0.85 0.45 -18.85
CA HIS A 19 0.39 0.80 -17.51
C HIS A 19 1.54 1.34 -16.68
N ALA A 20 2.22 2.36 -17.21
CA ALA A 20 2.99 3.28 -16.40
C ALA A 20 2.81 4.67 -17.00
N SER A 21 1.59 5.23 -16.90
CA SER A 21 1.51 6.68 -16.88
C SER A 21 2.21 7.10 -15.59
N ALA A 22 3.30 7.85 -15.69
CA ALA A 22 3.82 8.55 -14.52
C ALA A 22 2.65 9.35 -13.93
N GLN A 23 2.16 8.93 -12.77
CA GLN A 23 1.19 9.69 -12.02
C GLN A 23 1.84 11.06 -11.80
N THR A 24 1.12 12.15 -12.12
CA THR A 24 1.57 13.49 -11.72
C THR A 24 1.96 13.43 -10.24
N PRO A 25 3.08 14.04 -9.82
CA PRO A 25 3.50 13.97 -8.42
C PRO A 25 2.31 14.34 -7.55
N TYR A 26 1.83 13.40 -6.73
CA TYR A 26 0.82 13.73 -5.75
C TYR A 26 1.46 14.74 -4.80
N ILE A 27 0.96 15.97 -4.81
CA ILE A 27 1.40 16.96 -3.84
C ILE A 27 0.78 16.52 -2.52
N ILE A 28 1.59 15.86 -1.68
CA ILE A 28 1.24 15.64 -0.28
C ILE A 28 1.24 17.02 0.38
N GLY A 29 0.05 17.64 0.47
CA GLY A 29 -0.14 18.80 1.30
C GLY A 29 0.00 18.37 2.76
N HIS A 30 1.11 18.70 3.40
CA HIS A 30 1.19 18.63 4.85
C HIS A 30 0.54 19.91 5.39
N SER A 31 -0.57 19.77 6.11
CA SER A 31 -1.15 20.90 6.82
C SER A 31 -0.33 21.14 8.08
N VAL A 32 0.26 22.33 8.20
CA VAL A 32 0.83 22.84 9.46
C VAL A 32 -0.22 23.55 10.32
N GLY A 33 -1.47 23.61 9.86
CA GLY A 33 -2.59 24.13 10.64
C GLY A 33 -2.87 23.21 11.83
N THR A 34 -3.52 23.74 12.86
CA THR A 34 -4.07 22.91 13.93
C THR A 34 -4.92 21.81 13.30
N TRP A 35 -4.50 20.56 13.47
CA TRP A 35 -5.28 19.42 13.01
C TRP A 35 -6.66 19.49 13.65
N ALA A 36 -7.68 19.73 12.84
CA ALA A 36 -9.06 19.61 13.24
C ALA A 36 -9.51 18.20 12.83
N PRO A 37 -9.74 17.27 13.79
CA PRO A 37 -10.31 15.97 13.46
C PRO A 37 -11.59 16.17 12.66
N ILE A 38 -11.82 15.31 11.68
CA ILE A 38 -13.19 15.08 11.21
C ILE A 38 -13.97 14.58 12.44
N SER A 39 -15.07 15.26 12.77
CA SER A 39 -15.91 14.92 13.92
C SER A 39 -16.39 13.48 13.78
N GLY A 40 -16.15 12.64 14.80
CA GLY A 40 -16.65 11.25 14.84
C GLY A 40 -15.60 10.16 14.58
N GLY A 41 -14.37 10.49 14.19
CA GLY A 41 -13.34 9.48 13.94
C GLY A 41 -12.92 8.69 15.19
N VAL A 42 -12.75 7.37 15.04
CA VAL A 42 -12.28 6.48 16.10
C VAL A 42 -10.75 6.38 16.05
N ALA A 43 -10.09 6.57 17.20
CA ALA A 43 -8.66 6.36 17.32
C ALA A 43 -8.35 4.88 17.60
N HIS A 44 -7.41 4.34 16.85
CA HIS A 44 -6.96 2.96 16.95
C HIS A 44 -5.49 2.95 17.41
N PRO A 45 -5.19 2.46 18.62
CA PRO A 45 -3.81 2.35 19.07
C PRO A 45 -3.11 1.21 18.30
N PRO A 46 -2.00 1.47 17.59
CA PRO A 46 -1.29 0.41 16.89
C PRO A 46 -0.62 -0.55 17.89
N VAL A 47 -0.48 -1.80 17.48
CA VAL A 47 0.26 -2.83 18.21
C VAL A 47 1.58 -3.10 17.49
N ALA A 48 2.67 -3.11 18.25
CA ALA A 48 3.99 -3.42 17.72
C ALA A 48 4.03 -4.86 17.19
N TYR A 49 4.58 -5.07 15.99
CA TYR A 49 4.75 -6.40 15.39
C TYR A 49 6.21 -6.87 15.36
N GLY A 50 7.06 -6.29 16.22
CA GLY A 50 8.49 -6.52 16.25
C GLY A 50 9.15 -6.10 17.55
N VAL A 51 10.43 -5.76 17.46
CA VAL A 51 11.24 -5.26 18.59
C VAL A 51 11.21 -3.74 18.72
N PHE A 52 10.68 -3.05 17.71
CA PHE A 52 10.56 -1.61 17.71
C PHE A 52 9.22 -1.16 18.32
N PRO A 53 9.13 0.09 18.80
CA PRO A 53 7.88 0.63 19.35
C PRO A 53 6.74 0.60 18.33
N ALA A 54 5.50 0.55 18.82
CA ALA A 54 4.31 0.51 17.96
C ALA A 54 4.11 1.76 17.09
N LEU A 55 4.75 2.89 17.42
CA LEU A 55 4.69 4.11 16.62
C LEU A 55 5.72 4.15 15.48
N ASP A 56 6.62 3.16 15.45
CA ASP A 56 7.64 2.94 14.43
C ASP A 56 7.19 1.74 13.57
N GLU A 57 7.05 0.56 14.20
CA GLU A 57 6.62 -0.69 13.55
C GLU A 57 5.39 -1.25 14.26
N GLY A 58 4.29 -0.54 14.12
CA GLY A 58 2.99 -0.99 14.56
C GLY A 58 1.97 -1.12 13.44
N ALA A 59 0.96 -1.92 13.70
CA ALA A 59 -0.19 -2.05 12.83
C ALA A 59 -1.47 -2.18 13.66
N VAL A 60 -2.59 -1.88 13.03
CA VAL A 60 -3.92 -2.18 13.57
C VAL A 60 -4.79 -2.83 12.51
N GLU A 61 -5.54 -3.84 12.92
CA GLU A 61 -6.56 -4.45 12.09
C GLU A 61 -7.82 -3.58 12.08
N LEU A 62 -8.34 -3.33 10.88
CA LEU A 62 -9.51 -2.51 10.64
C LEU A 62 -10.55 -3.34 9.89
N PRO A 63 -11.75 -3.58 10.45
CA PRO A 63 -12.84 -4.17 9.68
C PRO A 63 -13.29 -3.20 8.59
N LEU A 64 -13.47 -3.71 7.38
CA LEU A 64 -13.99 -2.91 6.27
C LEU A 64 -15.53 -2.87 6.35
N PRO A 65 -16.15 -1.71 6.12
CA PRO A 65 -17.61 -1.57 6.22
C PRO A 65 -18.37 -2.31 5.11
N PHE A 66 -17.66 -2.76 4.07
CA PHE A 66 -18.16 -3.58 2.99
C PHE A 66 -17.01 -4.41 2.39
N PRO A 67 -17.30 -5.52 1.68
CA PRO A 67 -16.27 -6.28 0.97
C PRO A 67 -15.57 -5.42 -0.08
N PHE A 68 -14.25 -5.30 0.02
CA PHE A 68 -13.40 -4.59 -0.93
C PHE A 68 -12.65 -5.58 -1.80
N SER A 69 -12.77 -5.50 -3.12
CA SER A 69 -12.01 -6.39 -4.02
C SER A 69 -10.61 -5.85 -4.26
N TRP A 70 -9.59 -6.64 -3.95
CA TRP A 70 -8.19 -6.32 -4.23
C TRP A 70 -7.56 -7.46 -5.03
N TYR A 71 -7.09 -7.15 -6.25
CA TYR A 71 -6.64 -8.14 -7.24
C TYR A 71 -7.63 -9.29 -7.50
N GLY A 72 -8.94 -9.00 -7.42
CA GLY A 72 -10.01 -9.98 -7.64
C GLY A 72 -10.42 -10.76 -6.39
N GLU A 73 -9.66 -10.66 -5.29
CA GLU A 73 -9.97 -11.34 -4.03
C GLU A 73 -10.77 -10.41 -3.10
N PRO A 74 -11.89 -10.88 -2.52
CA PRO A 74 -12.67 -10.09 -1.57
C PRO A 74 -11.94 -9.97 -0.23
N GLN A 75 -11.77 -8.74 0.23
CA GLN A 75 -11.20 -8.38 1.52
C GLN A 75 -12.29 -7.84 2.43
N THR A 76 -12.35 -8.32 3.67
CA THR A 76 -13.26 -7.82 4.71
C THR A 76 -12.53 -7.11 5.84
N THR A 77 -11.20 -7.21 5.87
CA THR A 77 -10.32 -6.53 6.81
C THR A 77 -9.16 -5.89 6.06
N ALA A 78 -8.63 -4.82 6.62
CA ALA A 78 -7.39 -4.21 6.21
C ALA A 78 -6.50 -3.99 7.43
N TRP A 79 -5.19 -3.97 7.21
CA TRP A 79 -4.20 -3.64 8.23
C TRP A 79 -3.64 -2.26 7.92
N ALA A 80 -3.80 -1.33 8.84
CA ALA A 80 -3.16 -0.02 8.74
C ALA A 80 -1.83 -0.04 9.49
N TYR A 81 -0.75 0.29 8.79
CA TYR A 81 0.61 0.28 9.33
C TYR A 81 1.05 1.71 9.62
N THR A 82 1.83 1.89 10.68
CA THR A 82 2.39 3.20 11.06
C THR A 82 3.26 3.81 9.96
N ASN A 83 3.83 2.98 9.09
CA ASN A 83 4.65 3.37 7.93
C ASN A 83 3.85 3.80 6.67
N GLY A 84 2.60 4.24 6.85
CA GLY A 84 1.85 4.94 5.80
C GLY A 84 1.34 4.06 4.66
N PHE A 85 1.14 2.77 4.91
CA PHE A 85 0.54 1.85 3.95
C PHE A 85 -0.58 1.01 4.58
N LEU A 86 -1.47 0.50 3.72
CA LEU A 86 -2.47 -0.50 4.07
C LEU A 86 -2.08 -1.86 3.50
N GLY A 87 -2.33 -2.91 4.26
CA GLY A 87 -2.19 -4.30 3.85
C GLY A 87 -3.49 -5.08 3.98
N PHE A 88 -3.51 -6.27 3.39
CA PHE A 88 -4.62 -7.22 3.52
C PHE A 88 -4.23 -8.53 4.22
N LEU A 89 -3.04 -8.54 4.84
CA LEU A 89 -2.53 -9.64 5.64
C LEU A 89 -1.96 -9.07 6.94
N PRO A 90 -2.02 -9.83 8.06
CA PRO A 90 -1.39 -9.41 9.30
C PRO A 90 0.13 -9.28 9.13
N PRO A 91 0.78 -8.41 9.94
CA PRO A 91 2.23 -8.39 9.99
C PRO A 91 2.79 -9.74 10.46
N ASN A 92 3.79 -10.26 9.75
CA ASN A 92 4.47 -11.51 10.09
C ASN A 92 5.99 -11.36 10.33
N THR A 93 6.54 -10.18 10.04
CA THR A 93 7.98 -9.89 10.07
C THR A 93 8.20 -8.42 10.45
N VAL A 94 9.36 -8.08 11.01
CA VAL A 94 9.78 -6.69 11.25
C VAL A 94 10.22 -6.03 9.94
N GLY A 95 9.98 -4.73 9.78
CA GLY A 95 10.42 -3.98 8.60
C GLY A 95 9.71 -4.39 7.30
N ILE A 96 8.48 -4.91 7.42
CA ILE A 96 7.57 -5.08 6.29
C ILE A 96 7.49 -3.74 5.56
N LEU A 97 7.78 -3.76 4.25
CA LEU A 97 7.76 -2.56 3.42
C LEU A 97 8.65 -1.44 4.01
N ARG A 98 9.97 -1.68 4.11
CA ARG A 98 11.00 -0.61 4.30
C ARG A 98 10.85 0.53 3.26
N PRO A 99 11.37 1.76 3.48
CA PRO A 99 11.20 2.91 2.61
C PRO A 99 11.24 2.58 1.11
N PRO A 100 10.45 3.26 0.26
CA PRO A 100 9.93 2.70 -0.98
C PRO A 100 11.00 2.04 -1.84
N ARG A 101 10.81 0.75 -2.11
CA ARG A 101 11.63 -0.08 -3.00
C ARG A 101 10.77 -0.61 -4.16
N THR A 102 11.42 -1.10 -5.20
CA THR A 102 10.76 -1.79 -6.31
C THR A 102 9.88 -2.92 -5.80
N VAL A 103 8.65 -2.98 -6.30
CA VAL A 103 7.71 -4.08 -6.08
C VAL A 103 7.26 -4.65 -7.43
N PRO A 104 7.16 -5.99 -7.58
CA PRO A 104 7.39 -7.01 -6.57
C PRO A 104 8.89 -7.21 -6.25
N SER A 105 9.20 -7.65 -5.02
CA SER A 105 10.57 -7.95 -4.58
C SER A 105 10.59 -9.10 -3.56
N PRO A 106 11.52 -10.07 -3.67
CA PRO A 106 11.67 -11.12 -2.67
C PRO A 106 12.01 -10.61 -1.26
N ALA A 107 12.56 -9.40 -1.16
CA ALA A 107 12.88 -8.75 0.11
C ALA A 107 11.64 -8.12 0.78
N ASN A 108 10.49 -8.13 0.12
CA ASN A 108 9.24 -7.64 0.66
C ASN A 108 8.14 -8.70 0.49
N PRO A 109 7.79 -9.44 1.56
CA PRO A 109 6.80 -10.51 1.48
C PRO A 109 5.36 -10.01 1.30
N MET A 110 5.11 -8.70 1.42
CA MET A 110 3.79 -8.13 1.15
C MET A 110 3.65 -7.71 -0.31
N HIS A 111 2.83 -8.48 -1.05
CA HIS A 111 2.53 -8.23 -2.46
C HIS A 111 1.19 -7.52 -2.67
N ALA A 112 0.34 -7.45 -1.63
CA ALA A 112 -0.99 -6.83 -1.66
C ALA A 112 -1.05 -5.69 -0.64
N PHE A 113 -0.71 -4.48 -1.10
CA PHE A 113 -0.72 -3.29 -0.25
C PHE A 113 -1.09 -2.03 -1.04
N ILE A 114 -1.55 -1.02 -0.31
CA ILE A 114 -1.83 0.33 -0.81
C ILE A 114 -0.89 1.28 -0.09
N GLY A 115 0.16 1.73 -0.79
CA GLY A 115 1.23 2.56 -0.22
C GLY A 115 1.12 4.05 -0.57
N ALA A 116 -0.03 4.68 -0.34
CA ALA A 116 -0.27 6.08 -0.75
C ALA A 116 0.69 7.06 -0.07
N LEU A 117 1.10 6.77 1.17
CA LEU A 117 2.03 7.55 1.98
C LEU A 117 3.22 6.69 2.42
N TRP A 118 3.56 5.66 1.64
CA TRP A 118 4.59 4.69 1.99
C TRP A 118 5.95 5.35 2.10
N LEU A 119 6.25 5.78 3.31
CA LEU A 119 7.43 6.47 3.78
C LEU A 119 7.65 5.98 5.21
N ASP A 120 8.88 6.12 5.67
CA ASP A 120 9.23 5.86 7.06
C ASP A 120 8.63 6.98 7.93
N LEU A 121 7.39 6.81 8.38
CA LEU A 121 6.62 7.85 9.06
C LEU A 121 6.90 7.77 10.56
N ASN A 122 7.65 8.74 11.09
CA ASN A 122 7.77 8.91 12.54
C ASN A 122 6.60 9.75 13.06
N GLY A 123 5.68 9.09 13.76
CA GLY A 123 4.49 9.73 14.32
C GLY A 123 4.72 10.65 15.53
N GLY A 124 5.91 10.65 16.12
CA GLY A 124 6.18 11.38 17.36
C GLY A 124 5.32 10.87 18.53
N ALA A 125 5.21 11.67 19.62
CA ALA A 125 4.60 11.21 20.87
C ALA A 125 3.06 11.11 20.85
N THR A 126 2.38 11.62 19.82
CA THR A 126 0.91 11.77 19.80
C THR A 126 0.24 11.25 18.52
N ALA A 127 0.97 10.50 17.68
CA ALA A 127 0.37 9.89 16.50
C ALA A 127 -0.70 8.85 16.84
N ALA A 128 -1.69 8.76 15.97
CA ALA A 128 -2.75 7.77 16.05
C ALA A 128 -3.22 7.39 14.64
N ILE A 129 -3.58 6.12 14.47
CA ILE A 129 -4.35 5.65 13.31
C ILE A 129 -5.82 5.96 13.58
N ARG A 130 -6.55 6.48 12.59
CA ARG A 130 -7.95 6.88 12.75
C ARG A 130 -8.80 6.44 11.57
N THR A 131 -10.05 6.04 11.84
CA THR A 131 -11.06 5.71 10.83
C THR A 131 -12.35 6.48 11.06
N GLU A 132 -13.15 6.66 10.00
CA GLU A 132 -14.50 7.24 10.00
C GLU A 132 -15.52 6.27 9.41
#